data_AF-A0A9D8PCW0-F1
#
_entry.id   AF-A0A9D8PCW0-F1
#
_cell.length_a   1.000
_cell.length_b   1.000
_cell.length_c   1.000
_cell.angle_alpha   90.00
_cell.angle_beta   90.00
_cell.angle_gamma   90.00
#
_symmetry.space_group_name_H-M   'P 1'
#
loop_
_entity.id
_entity.type
_entity.pdbx_description
1 polymer ?
#
loop_
_entity_poly.entity_id
_entity_poly.type
_entity_poly.pdbx_seq_one_letter_code
_entity_poly.pdbx_strand_id
1 'polypeptide(L)'
;MAILLKKDTTVLVQGITGREGSARAAFMKGYGTKVVAGVTPGRGGEEISGIPVYNTVAEAVKAQGRVDASVTFVPGPGLRDAVFEAIDGGIKFISMPVERVPLYDILEMMAYAKLHKVQLLGPGSIGAISPGIAVMGWLGGSPEFAKKVFVPGPIGVISRSGGQSGTVPWAIKEAGMGVSTVLHIGTEPVLGMSCGDILPLFEKDPDTKAVAMFGEIGGPYEEEAAEAVRTKAFTKPLVVYVAGAWAPEGMRFSHASSIIERGKGSAKDKIKSLKEAGVHVVDRPDEIAPTLKRLINA
;
A
#
# COMPACT_ATOMS: atom_id res chain seq x y z
N MET A 1 -4.22 -12.42 -11.32
CA MET A 1 -2.99 -12.03 -10.64
C MET A 1 -3.15 -10.60 -10.18
N ALA A 2 -3.76 -10.40 -9.00
CA ALA A 2 -3.89 -9.09 -8.35
C ALA A 2 -4.66 -9.20 -7.03
N ILE A 3 -4.22 -8.45 -6.02
CA ILE A 3 -4.99 -8.16 -4.82
C ILE A 3 -5.37 -6.68 -4.78
N LEU A 4 -6.54 -6.35 -4.21
CA LEU A 4 -7.13 -5.00 -4.08
C LEU A 4 -7.40 -4.24 -5.39
N LEU A 5 -6.40 -4.11 -6.27
CA LEU A 5 -6.49 -3.45 -7.57
C LEU A 5 -6.58 -4.48 -8.69
N LYS A 6 -7.81 -4.88 -9.03
CA LYS A 6 -8.13 -5.80 -10.13
C LYS A 6 -8.48 -5.01 -11.39
N LYS A 7 -8.60 -5.73 -12.52
CA LYS A 7 -8.87 -5.14 -13.84
C LYS A 7 -10.20 -4.37 -13.89
N ASP A 8 -11.19 -4.79 -13.10
CA ASP A 8 -12.50 -4.14 -13.05
C ASP A 8 -12.64 -3.12 -11.92
N THR A 9 -11.63 -2.97 -11.05
CA THR A 9 -11.63 -2.01 -9.94
C THR A 9 -11.79 -0.58 -10.47
N THR A 10 -12.87 0.07 -10.03
CA THR A 10 -13.17 1.48 -10.30
C THR A 10 -12.63 2.36 -9.19
N VAL A 11 -11.99 3.48 -9.55
CA VAL A 11 -11.29 4.36 -8.62
C VAL A 11 -11.86 5.78 -8.69
N LEU A 12 -12.11 6.36 -7.53
CA LEU A 12 -12.44 7.78 -7.35
C LEU A 12 -11.22 8.54 -6.79
N VAL A 13 -11.02 9.78 -7.24
CA VAL A 13 -9.92 10.65 -6.77
C VAL A 13 -10.46 11.83 -5.97
N GLN A 14 -10.20 11.86 -4.67
CA GLN A 14 -10.54 13.02 -3.83
C GLN A 14 -9.43 14.07 -3.89
N GLY A 15 -9.77 15.34 -4.07
CA GLY A 15 -8.79 16.42 -4.31
C GLY A 15 -8.24 16.45 -5.74
N ILE A 16 -9.01 15.96 -6.72
CA ILE A 16 -8.56 15.80 -8.12
C ILE A 16 -8.12 17.11 -8.79
N THR A 17 -8.69 18.26 -8.43
CA THR A 17 -8.34 19.54 -9.09
C THR A 17 -7.04 20.15 -8.54
N GLY A 18 -6.50 19.60 -7.45
CA GLY A 18 -5.20 19.98 -6.93
C GLY A 18 -4.04 19.56 -7.84
N ARG A 19 -2.86 20.16 -7.65
CA ARG A 19 -1.66 19.87 -8.46
C ARG A 19 -1.28 18.39 -8.47
N GLU A 20 -1.22 17.76 -7.29
CA GLU A 20 -0.93 16.32 -7.21
C GLU A 20 -2.12 15.48 -7.67
N GLY A 21 -3.35 15.82 -7.26
CA GLY A 21 -4.55 15.08 -7.65
C GLY A 21 -4.73 14.97 -9.16
N SER A 22 -4.56 16.07 -9.88
CA SER A 22 -4.69 16.12 -11.34
C SER A 22 -3.59 15.32 -12.04
N ALA A 23 -2.33 15.52 -11.62
CA ALA A 23 -1.19 14.78 -12.15
C ALA A 23 -1.32 13.27 -11.91
N ARG A 24 -1.75 12.85 -10.72
CA ARG A 24 -1.91 11.42 -10.40
C ARG A 24 -3.14 10.81 -11.05
N ALA A 25 -4.24 11.54 -11.18
CA ALA A 25 -5.40 11.08 -11.94
C ALA A 25 -5.02 10.78 -13.40
N ALA A 26 -4.27 11.69 -14.04
CA ALA A 26 -3.74 11.49 -15.39
C ALA A 26 -2.81 10.27 -15.48
N PHE A 27 -1.87 10.14 -14.54
CA PHE A 27 -0.96 8.99 -14.47
C PHE A 27 -1.72 7.66 -14.32
N MET A 28 -2.61 7.56 -13.34
CA MET A 28 -3.39 6.34 -13.07
C MET A 28 -4.21 5.94 -14.29
N LYS A 29 -4.93 6.89 -14.89
CA LYS A 29 -5.71 6.66 -16.12
C LYS A 29 -4.82 6.23 -17.30
N GLY A 30 -3.68 6.91 -17.50
CA GLY A 30 -2.73 6.60 -18.57
C GLY A 30 -2.00 5.26 -18.39
N TYR A 31 -1.86 4.77 -17.15
CA TYR A 31 -1.33 3.44 -16.89
C TYR A 31 -2.34 2.32 -17.20
N GLY A 32 -3.63 2.58 -16.97
CA GLY A 32 -4.73 1.63 -17.23
C GLY A 32 -5.80 1.57 -16.14
N THR A 33 -5.64 2.30 -15.04
CA THR A 33 -6.63 2.34 -13.95
C THR A 33 -7.93 2.96 -14.42
N LYS A 34 -9.06 2.33 -14.04
CA LYS A 34 -10.41 2.88 -14.30
C LYS A 34 -10.74 3.99 -13.32
N VAL A 35 -10.20 5.18 -13.57
CA VAL A 35 -10.55 6.38 -12.80
C VAL A 35 -11.88 6.93 -13.32
N VAL A 36 -12.94 6.77 -12.52
CA VAL A 36 -14.33 7.04 -12.96
C VAL A 36 -14.85 8.40 -12.54
N ALA A 37 -14.32 8.96 -11.45
CA ALA A 37 -14.72 10.26 -10.93
C ALA A 37 -13.59 10.90 -10.15
N GLY A 38 -13.67 12.22 -10.04
CA GLY A 38 -12.95 12.97 -9.03
C GLY A 38 -13.90 13.82 -8.19
N VAL A 39 -13.46 14.17 -6.99
CA VAL A 39 -14.20 15.01 -6.06
C VAL A 39 -13.36 16.21 -5.67
N THR A 40 -13.94 17.40 -5.77
CA THR A 40 -13.42 18.59 -5.11
C THR A 40 -14.60 19.51 -4.77
N PRO A 41 -14.82 19.80 -3.47
CA PRO A 41 -15.91 20.69 -3.05
C PRO A 41 -15.87 22.04 -3.77
N GLY A 42 -17.02 22.46 -4.31
CA GLY A 42 -17.18 23.74 -5.04
C GLY A 42 -16.67 23.72 -6.48
N ARG A 43 -16.24 22.56 -7.00
CA ARG A 43 -15.71 22.38 -8.38
C ARG A 43 -16.52 21.35 -9.19
N GLY A 44 -17.69 20.95 -8.70
CA GLY A 44 -18.55 20.01 -9.41
C GLY A 44 -18.97 20.52 -10.79
N GLY A 45 -18.97 19.64 -11.79
CA GLY A 45 -19.24 19.96 -13.19
C GLY A 45 -17.99 20.22 -14.04
N GLU A 46 -16.82 20.34 -13.42
CA GLU A 46 -15.54 20.38 -14.14
C GLU A 46 -15.12 19.00 -14.65
N GLU A 47 -14.08 18.99 -15.49
CA GLU A 47 -13.43 17.79 -15.99
C GLU A 47 -11.90 17.92 -15.87
N ILE A 48 -11.25 16.88 -15.34
CA ILE A 48 -9.79 16.79 -15.25
C ILE A 48 -9.31 15.55 -16.02
N SER A 49 -8.55 15.72 -17.09
CA SER A 49 -8.04 14.60 -17.91
C SER A 49 -9.13 13.65 -18.43
N GLY A 50 -10.31 14.18 -18.80
CA GLY A 50 -11.44 13.35 -19.21
C GLY A 50 -12.10 12.60 -18.05
N ILE A 51 -12.01 13.11 -16.82
CA ILE A 51 -12.62 12.52 -15.62
C ILE A 51 -13.58 13.57 -15.03
N PRO A 52 -14.87 13.24 -14.86
CA PRO A 52 -15.86 14.17 -14.32
C PRO A 52 -15.59 14.48 -12.85
N VAL A 53 -15.75 15.75 -12.49
CA VAL A 53 -15.56 16.26 -11.12
C VAL A 53 -16.91 16.50 -10.46
N TYR A 54 -17.06 16.05 -9.21
CA TYR A 54 -18.24 16.24 -8.38
C TYR A 54 -17.91 17.03 -7.11
N ASN A 55 -18.92 17.57 -6.44
CA ASN A 55 -18.70 18.28 -5.18
C ASN A 55 -18.49 17.32 -4.02
N THR A 56 -19.15 16.15 -4.07
CA THR A 56 -19.10 15.14 -3.00
C THR A 56 -18.89 13.73 -3.56
N VAL A 57 -18.38 12.82 -2.72
CA VAL A 57 -18.29 11.39 -3.04
C VAL A 57 -19.69 10.82 -3.26
N ALA A 58 -20.69 11.21 -2.48
CA ALA A 58 -22.06 10.74 -2.63
C ALA A 58 -22.65 11.08 -4.01
N GLU A 59 -22.41 12.30 -4.50
CA GLU A 59 -22.79 12.69 -5.87
C GLU A 59 -22.08 11.84 -6.93
N ALA A 60 -20.77 11.65 -6.77
CA ALA A 60 -19.96 10.87 -7.70
C ALA A 60 -20.43 9.41 -7.77
N VAL A 61 -20.66 8.76 -6.63
CA VAL A 61 -21.16 7.38 -6.53
C VAL A 61 -22.57 7.29 -7.13
N LYS A 62 -23.45 8.25 -6.85
CA LYS A 62 -24.80 8.27 -7.44
C LYS A 62 -24.76 8.37 -8.96
N ALA A 63 -23.83 9.16 -9.52
CA ALA A 63 -23.73 9.38 -10.96
C ALA A 63 -23.01 8.24 -11.71
N GLN A 64 -21.93 7.71 -11.13
CA GLN A 64 -21.09 6.68 -11.76
C GLN A 64 -21.52 5.24 -11.43
N GLY A 65 -22.30 5.06 -10.36
CA GLY A 65 -22.67 3.75 -9.84
C GLY A 65 -21.55 3.14 -9.00
N ARG A 66 -21.00 2.01 -9.46
CA ARG A 66 -19.99 1.25 -8.70
C ARG A 66 -18.69 2.06 -8.60
N VAL A 67 -18.24 2.30 -7.37
CA VAL A 67 -16.92 2.84 -7.01
C VAL A 67 -16.28 1.91 -5.98
N ASP A 68 -15.25 1.18 -6.37
CA ASP A 68 -14.62 0.15 -5.52
C ASP A 68 -13.61 0.74 -4.54
N ALA A 69 -12.88 1.78 -4.98
CA ALA A 69 -11.78 2.36 -4.23
C ALA A 69 -11.71 3.89 -4.35
N SER A 70 -11.12 4.53 -3.34
CA SER A 70 -10.80 5.95 -3.34
C SER A 70 -9.30 6.16 -3.11
N VAL A 71 -8.71 7.15 -3.78
CA VAL A 71 -7.39 7.67 -3.44
C VAL A 71 -7.49 9.16 -3.13
N THR A 72 -6.89 9.57 -2.02
CA THR A 72 -7.00 10.95 -1.51
C THR A 72 -5.76 11.76 -1.88
N PHE A 73 -5.92 12.93 -2.49
CA PHE A 73 -4.86 13.94 -2.66
C PHE A 73 -5.26 15.24 -1.95
N VAL A 74 -5.84 15.11 -0.76
CA VAL A 74 -6.19 16.22 0.12
C VAL A 74 -5.06 16.49 1.12
N PRO A 75 -4.87 17.74 1.58
CA PRO A 75 -3.91 18.05 2.65
C PRO A 75 -4.23 17.32 3.96
N GLY A 76 -3.20 17.10 4.79
CA GLY A 76 -3.31 16.36 6.05
C GLY A 76 -4.47 16.79 6.96
N PRO A 77 -4.69 18.09 7.22
CA PRO A 77 -5.82 18.55 8.05
C PRO A 77 -7.21 18.23 7.50
N GLY A 78 -7.35 17.96 6.20
CA GLY A 78 -8.61 17.58 5.56
C GLY A 78 -8.74 16.08 5.30
N LEU A 79 -7.75 15.26 5.69
CA LEU A 79 -7.75 13.83 5.35
C LEU A 79 -8.86 13.07 6.07
N ARG A 80 -9.09 13.35 7.36
CA ARG A 80 -10.12 12.64 8.15
C ARG A 80 -11.49 12.76 7.49
N ASP A 81 -11.88 13.98 7.18
CA ASP A 81 -13.21 14.26 6.62
C ASP A 81 -13.35 13.61 5.23
N ALA A 82 -12.30 13.63 4.40
CA ALA A 82 -12.28 12.93 3.10
C ALA A 82 -12.39 11.40 3.24
N VAL A 83 -11.77 10.81 4.27
CA VAL A 83 -11.88 9.37 4.54
C VAL A 83 -13.27 9.00 5.04
N PHE A 84 -13.84 9.79 5.94
CA PHE A 84 -15.22 9.59 6.41
C PHE A 84 -16.21 9.70 5.25
N GLU A 85 -16.07 10.72 4.40
CA GLU A 85 -16.92 10.92 3.22
C GLU A 85 -16.86 9.72 2.26
N ALA A 86 -15.67 9.15 2.03
CA ALA A 86 -15.53 7.95 1.22
C ALA A 86 -16.19 6.71 1.86
N ILE A 87 -16.05 6.54 3.17
CA ILE A 87 -16.66 5.43 3.92
C ILE A 87 -18.19 5.54 3.86
N ASP A 88 -18.74 6.74 4.09
CA ASP A 88 -20.17 7.04 4.02
C ASP A 88 -20.72 6.88 2.60
N GLY A 89 -19.90 7.20 1.59
CA GLY A 89 -20.18 6.91 0.18
C GLY A 89 -20.18 5.42 -0.18
N GLY A 90 -19.88 4.53 0.78
CA GLY A 90 -19.90 3.08 0.60
C GLY A 90 -18.61 2.47 0.04
N ILE A 91 -17.54 3.25 -0.11
CA ILE A 91 -16.27 2.80 -0.66
C ILE A 91 -15.55 1.91 0.37
N LYS A 92 -15.03 0.76 -0.09
CA LYS A 92 -14.45 -0.27 0.81
C LYS A 92 -12.93 -0.33 0.84
N PHE A 93 -12.26 0.39 -0.04
CA PHE A 93 -10.80 0.50 -0.04
C PHE A 93 -10.36 1.94 -0.26
N ILE A 94 -9.56 2.50 0.65
CA ILE A 94 -9.12 3.89 0.58
C ILE A 94 -7.60 3.96 0.74
N SER A 95 -6.91 4.57 -0.24
CA SER A 95 -5.48 4.84 -0.18
C SER A 95 -5.21 6.30 0.14
N MET A 96 -4.31 6.52 1.09
CA MET A 96 -4.02 7.83 1.67
C MET A 96 -2.52 8.12 1.58
N PRO A 97 -2.08 8.82 0.52
CA PRO A 97 -0.66 9.11 0.31
C PRO A 97 -0.10 10.26 1.13
N VAL A 98 -0.95 11.12 1.68
CA VAL A 98 -0.50 12.31 2.43
C VAL A 98 0.20 11.91 3.73
N GLU A 99 1.28 12.63 4.05
CA GLU A 99 2.07 12.50 5.28
C GLU A 99 1.80 13.69 6.21
N ARG A 100 2.29 13.60 7.46
CA ARG A 100 2.17 14.63 8.51
C ARG A 100 0.71 14.90 8.87
N VAL A 101 -0.06 13.82 9.00
CA VAL A 101 -1.45 13.86 9.42
C VAL A 101 -1.50 13.97 10.95
N PRO A 102 -2.37 14.80 11.54
CA PRO A 102 -2.54 14.84 12.99
C PRO A 102 -2.85 13.46 13.56
N LEU A 103 -2.14 13.03 14.62
CA LEU A 103 -2.27 11.68 15.16
C LEU A 103 -3.72 11.33 15.57
N TYR A 104 -4.45 12.29 16.17
CA TYR A 104 -5.84 12.08 16.57
C TYR A 104 -6.74 11.82 15.37
N ASP A 105 -6.54 12.53 14.25
CA ASP A 105 -7.26 12.29 13.00
C ASP A 105 -6.99 10.87 12.48
N ILE A 106 -5.73 10.41 12.56
CA ILE A 106 -5.38 9.03 12.19
C ILE A 106 -6.15 8.02 13.04
N LEU A 107 -6.15 8.18 14.36
CA LEU A 107 -6.85 7.27 15.27
C LEU A 107 -8.36 7.22 15.01
N GLU A 108 -8.99 8.38 14.75
CA GLU A 108 -10.41 8.46 14.38
C GLU A 108 -10.69 7.76 13.05
N MET A 109 -9.86 7.98 12.03
CA MET A 109 -9.97 7.27 10.74
C MET A 109 -9.88 5.75 10.89
N MET A 110 -8.91 5.25 11.66
CA MET A 110 -8.75 3.80 11.87
C MET A 110 -9.95 3.19 12.61
N ALA A 111 -10.42 3.86 13.66
CA ALA A 111 -11.58 3.40 14.43
C ALA A 111 -12.84 3.36 13.57
N TYR A 112 -13.07 4.41 12.79
CA TYR A 112 -14.23 4.53 11.92
C TYR A 112 -14.20 3.49 10.78
N ALA A 113 -13.06 3.34 10.10
CA ALA A 113 -12.90 2.33 9.07
C ALA A 113 -13.12 0.90 9.60
N LYS A 114 -12.63 0.61 10.81
CA LYS A 114 -12.87 -0.69 11.47
C LYS A 114 -14.35 -0.95 11.71
N LEU A 115 -15.09 0.04 12.20
CA LEU A 115 -16.54 -0.07 12.42
C LEU A 115 -17.29 -0.37 11.11
N HIS A 116 -16.87 0.24 10.01
CA HIS A 116 -17.50 0.11 8.69
C HIS A 116 -16.91 -1.00 7.79
N LYS A 117 -15.95 -1.78 8.33
CA LYS A 117 -15.21 -2.85 7.62
C LYS A 117 -14.57 -2.35 6.33
N VAL A 118 -13.92 -1.19 6.38
CA VAL A 118 -13.22 -0.56 5.26
C VAL A 118 -11.72 -0.78 5.42
N GLN A 119 -11.06 -1.09 4.29
CA GLN A 119 -9.63 -1.26 4.22
C GLN A 119 -8.95 0.08 3.93
N LEU A 120 -7.97 0.44 4.75
CA LEU A 120 -7.20 1.68 4.63
C LEU A 120 -5.75 1.36 4.27
N LEU A 121 -5.19 1.98 3.23
CA LEU A 121 -3.77 1.90 2.88
C LEU A 121 -3.10 3.25 3.17
N GLY A 122 -2.15 3.27 4.10
CA GLY A 122 -1.57 4.50 4.65
C GLY A 122 -2.14 4.88 6.03
N PRO A 123 -2.02 6.16 6.46
CA PRO A 123 -1.53 7.29 5.67
C PRO A 123 -0.02 7.26 5.37
N GLY A 124 0.43 8.18 4.52
CA GLY A 124 1.80 8.19 3.99
C GLY A 124 2.07 7.07 2.97
N SER A 125 1.04 6.42 2.45
CA SER A 125 1.23 5.36 1.46
C SER A 125 1.33 5.93 0.04
N ILE A 126 2.50 5.79 -0.57
CA ILE A 126 2.67 5.99 -2.01
C ILE A 126 1.78 5.14 -2.94
N GLY A 127 1.06 4.16 -2.38
CA GLY A 127 -0.02 3.44 -3.05
C GLY A 127 0.29 1.98 -3.36
N ALA A 128 -0.38 1.48 -4.40
CA ALA A 128 -0.27 0.10 -4.85
C ALA A 128 -0.28 0.00 -6.37
N ILE A 129 0.35 -1.05 -6.90
CA ILE A 129 0.33 -1.37 -8.34
C ILE A 129 0.14 -2.87 -8.56
N SER A 130 -0.78 -3.21 -9.46
CA SER A 130 -0.90 -4.54 -10.07
C SER A 130 -0.40 -4.42 -11.51
N PRO A 131 0.77 -4.99 -11.86
CA PRO A 131 1.43 -4.70 -13.13
C PRO A 131 0.57 -5.01 -14.34
N GLY A 132 0.48 -4.05 -15.28
CA GLY A 132 -0.33 -4.18 -16.49
C GLY A 132 -1.84 -4.15 -16.26
N ILE A 133 -2.30 -3.91 -15.02
CA ILE A 133 -3.71 -3.88 -14.65
C ILE A 133 -4.10 -2.48 -14.19
N ALA A 134 -3.55 -2.04 -13.05
CA ALA A 134 -3.92 -0.78 -12.42
C ALA A 134 -2.85 -0.32 -11.45
N VAL A 135 -2.77 1.00 -11.27
CA VAL A 135 -2.00 1.69 -10.25
C VAL A 135 -2.90 2.67 -9.50
N MET A 136 -2.74 2.74 -8.19
CA MET A 136 -3.44 3.71 -7.35
C MET A 136 -2.41 4.41 -6.46
N GLY A 137 -2.40 5.75 -6.48
CA GLY A 137 -1.36 6.57 -5.86
C GLY A 137 -0.33 7.04 -6.87
N TRP A 138 0.95 7.08 -6.47
CA TRP A 138 2.04 7.60 -7.32
C TRP A 138 3.21 6.61 -7.50
N LEU A 139 3.03 5.37 -7.06
CA LEU A 139 3.99 4.28 -7.23
C LEU A 139 4.28 4.06 -8.74
N GLY A 140 5.54 4.22 -9.13
CA GLY A 140 5.96 4.14 -10.54
C GLY A 140 6.04 5.48 -11.29
N GLY A 141 5.62 6.60 -10.69
CA GLY A 141 5.92 7.95 -11.19
C GLY A 141 5.23 8.36 -12.51
N SER A 142 5.52 7.67 -13.61
CA SER A 142 4.91 7.82 -14.94
C SER A 142 4.50 6.44 -15.50
N PRO A 143 3.58 6.38 -16.48
CA PRO A 143 3.14 5.10 -17.05
C PRO A 143 4.29 4.29 -17.66
N GLU A 144 5.23 4.95 -18.33
CA GLU A 144 6.38 4.33 -19.01
C GLU A 144 7.36 3.76 -17.99
N PHE A 145 7.70 4.53 -16.95
CA PHE A 145 8.59 4.06 -15.90
C PHE A 145 7.96 2.91 -15.11
N ALA A 146 6.67 3.03 -14.79
CA ALA A 146 5.94 1.96 -14.12
C ALA A 146 5.95 0.65 -14.95
N LYS A 147 5.68 0.71 -16.25
CA LYS A 147 5.74 -0.49 -17.13
C LYS A 147 7.15 -1.08 -17.24
N LYS A 148 8.20 -0.26 -17.13
CA LYS A 148 9.59 -0.72 -17.18
C LYS A 148 10.02 -1.42 -15.89
N VAL A 149 9.57 -0.92 -14.73
CA VAL A 149 9.99 -1.44 -13.42
C VAL A 149 9.11 -2.60 -12.96
N PHE A 150 7.80 -2.46 -13.10
CA PHE A 150 6.83 -3.43 -12.62
C PHE A 150 6.38 -4.33 -13.77
N VAL A 151 6.96 -5.52 -13.83
CA VAL A 151 6.59 -6.56 -14.81
C VAL A 151 5.71 -7.62 -14.15
N PRO A 152 4.64 -8.13 -14.81
CA PRO A 152 3.78 -9.15 -14.23
C PRO A 152 4.55 -10.43 -13.87
N GLY A 153 4.26 -11.00 -12.71
CA GLY A 153 4.80 -12.28 -12.27
C GLY A 153 4.34 -12.71 -10.89
N PRO A 154 4.87 -13.83 -10.35
CA PRO A 154 4.23 -14.52 -9.23
C PRO A 154 4.56 -13.95 -7.84
N ILE A 155 5.30 -12.85 -7.74
CA ILE A 155 5.81 -12.34 -6.45
C ILE A 155 4.95 -11.19 -5.93
N GLY A 156 4.30 -11.36 -4.78
CA GLY A 156 3.71 -10.24 -4.05
C GLY A 156 4.79 -9.41 -3.36
N VAL A 157 4.62 -8.09 -3.27
CA VAL A 157 5.58 -7.22 -2.58
C VAL A 157 4.85 -6.31 -1.58
N ILE A 158 5.32 -6.31 -0.34
CA ILE A 158 4.88 -5.40 0.72
C ILE A 158 6.10 -4.59 1.16
N SER A 159 5.96 -3.27 1.27
CA SER A 159 7.06 -2.41 1.72
C SER A 159 6.57 -1.35 2.68
N ARG A 160 7.40 -1.06 3.68
CA ARG A 160 7.28 0.12 4.56
C ARG A 160 8.01 1.36 4.05
N SER A 161 8.85 1.20 3.03
CA SER A 161 9.61 2.29 2.43
C SER A 161 9.08 2.59 1.02
N GLY A 162 8.73 3.84 0.77
CA GLY A 162 8.30 4.27 -0.57
C GLY A 162 9.35 3.97 -1.64
N GLY A 163 10.62 4.24 -1.36
CA GLY A 163 11.71 3.95 -2.31
C GLY A 163 11.88 2.45 -2.58
N GLN A 164 11.79 1.62 -1.53
CA GLN A 164 11.98 0.17 -1.67
C GLN A 164 10.80 -0.52 -2.32
N SER A 165 9.61 0.09 -2.30
CA SER A 165 8.49 -0.35 -3.12
C SER A 165 8.75 -0.21 -4.63
N GLY A 166 9.79 0.52 -5.05
CA GLY A 166 10.32 0.50 -6.43
C GLY A 166 11.56 -0.39 -6.60
N THR A 167 12.50 -0.33 -5.66
CA THR A 167 13.78 -1.06 -5.75
C THR A 167 13.62 -2.57 -5.62
N VAL A 168 12.76 -3.07 -4.73
CA VAL A 168 12.55 -4.52 -4.53
C VAL A 168 11.92 -5.15 -5.79
N PRO A 169 10.84 -4.61 -6.37
CA PRO A 169 10.30 -5.10 -7.64
C PRO A 169 11.31 -5.02 -8.79
N TRP A 170 12.13 -3.97 -8.84
CA TRP A 170 13.22 -3.88 -9.82
C TRP A 170 14.24 -5.01 -9.63
N ALA A 171 14.69 -5.29 -8.41
CA ALA A 171 15.63 -6.39 -8.15
C ALA A 171 15.02 -7.77 -8.50
N ILE A 172 13.73 -7.97 -8.22
CA ILE A 172 12.97 -9.18 -8.63
C ILE A 172 12.95 -9.31 -10.16
N LYS A 173 12.71 -8.21 -10.88
CA LYS A 173 12.77 -8.15 -12.34
C LYS A 173 14.15 -8.53 -12.86
N GLU A 174 15.21 -7.92 -12.34
CA GLU A 174 16.59 -8.20 -12.79
C GLU A 174 17.02 -9.65 -12.51
N ALA A 175 16.42 -10.30 -11.50
CA ALA A 175 16.59 -11.73 -11.25
C ALA A 175 15.80 -12.64 -12.24
N GLY A 176 15.06 -12.06 -13.19
CA GLY A 176 14.27 -12.76 -14.20
C GLY A 176 12.86 -13.17 -13.74
N MET A 177 12.33 -12.53 -12.70
CA MET A 177 10.97 -12.76 -12.19
C MET A 177 10.09 -11.53 -12.42
N GLY A 178 8.83 -11.58 -11.98
CA GLY A 178 7.92 -10.44 -11.97
C GLY A 178 7.08 -10.41 -10.71
N VAL A 179 6.27 -9.37 -10.55
CA VAL A 179 5.45 -9.13 -9.37
C VAL A 179 3.94 -9.19 -9.67
N SER A 180 3.15 -9.61 -8.70
CA SER A 180 1.69 -9.74 -8.83
C SER A 180 0.99 -8.46 -8.40
N THR A 181 1.28 -8.01 -7.19
CA THR A 181 0.89 -6.69 -6.67
C THR A 181 1.99 -6.18 -5.74
N VAL A 182 2.29 -4.89 -5.81
CA VAL A 182 3.17 -4.19 -4.88
C VAL A 182 2.33 -3.23 -4.05
N LEU A 183 2.54 -3.23 -2.73
CA LEU A 183 1.92 -2.28 -1.81
C LEU A 183 2.99 -1.59 -0.98
N HIS A 184 2.90 -0.27 -0.89
CA HIS A 184 3.56 0.48 0.16
C HIS A 184 2.55 0.75 1.27
N ILE A 185 2.81 0.30 2.50
CA ILE A 185 1.77 0.30 3.55
C ILE A 185 1.59 1.66 4.24
N GLY A 186 2.60 2.53 4.17
CA GLY A 186 2.58 3.87 4.74
C GLY A 186 3.71 4.12 5.73
N THR A 187 3.84 5.39 6.13
CA THR A 187 4.99 5.93 6.89
C THR A 187 4.60 6.64 8.18
N GLU A 188 3.30 6.75 8.46
CA GLU A 188 2.75 7.37 9.66
C GLU A 188 2.79 6.43 10.90
N PRO A 189 2.70 6.96 12.14
CA PRO A 189 2.82 6.16 13.36
C PRO A 189 1.80 5.02 13.47
N VAL A 190 0.59 5.25 12.97
CA VAL A 190 -0.49 4.26 12.92
C VAL A 190 -0.93 4.12 11.47
N LEU A 191 -0.94 2.88 10.99
CA LEU A 191 -1.34 2.54 9.63
C LEU A 191 -2.68 1.82 9.63
N GLY A 192 -3.35 1.82 8.48
CA GLY A 192 -4.58 1.07 8.25
C GLY A 192 -4.33 -0.43 8.21
N MET A 193 -4.09 -0.97 7.02
CA MET A 193 -3.71 -2.35 6.84
C MET A 193 -2.24 -2.55 7.22
N SER A 194 -1.97 -3.57 8.03
CA SER A 194 -0.61 -4.02 8.30
C SER A 194 -0.12 -5.06 7.28
N CYS A 195 1.15 -5.45 7.39
CA CYS A 195 1.68 -6.60 6.68
C CYS A 195 0.87 -7.87 6.98
N GLY A 196 0.47 -8.07 8.25
CA GLY A 196 -0.36 -9.19 8.68
C GLY A 196 -1.74 -9.22 8.02
N ASP A 197 -2.36 -8.07 7.78
CA ASP A 197 -3.65 -7.97 7.08
C ASP A 197 -3.55 -8.25 5.58
N ILE A 198 -2.41 -7.90 4.97
CA ILE A 198 -2.18 -8.02 3.52
C ILE A 198 -1.81 -9.45 3.12
N LEU A 199 -1.04 -10.17 3.94
CA LEU A 199 -0.59 -11.53 3.63
C LEU A 199 -1.76 -12.50 3.30
N PRO A 200 -2.88 -12.54 4.06
CA PRO A 200 -4.04 -13.35 3.72
C PRO A 200 -4.68 -13.02 2.35
N LEU A 201 -4.48 -11.80 1.83
CA LEU A 201 -4.94 -11.46 0.48
C LEU A 201 -4.04 -12.12 -0.57
N PHE A 202 -2.72 -12.10 -0.37
CA PHE A 202 -1.78 -12.82 -1.23
C PHE A 202 -1.93 -14.33 -1.15
N GLU A 203 -2.28 -14.87 0.02
CA GLU A 203 -2.62 -16.29 0.17
C GLU A 203 -3.76 -16.69 -0.79
N LYS A 204 -4.82 -15.87 -0.83
CA LYS A 204 -6.01 -16.09 -1.67
C LYS A 204 -5.79 -15.86 -3.16
N ASP A 205 -4.73 -15.17 -3.56
CA ASP A 205 -4.41 -14.96 -4.98
C ASP A 205 -3.64 -16.17 -5.53
N PRO A 206 -4.24 -17.02 -6.39
CA PRO A 206 -3.59 -18.24 -6.87
C PRO A 206 -2.35 -17.98 -7.73
N ASP A 207 -2.24 -16.78 -8.30
CA ASP A 207 -1.12 -16.37 -9.15
C ASP A 207 0.08 -15.89 -8.34
N THR A 208 -0.13 -15.47 -7.09
CA THR A 208 0.96 -15.18 -6.16
C THR A 208 1.52 -16.48 -5.61
N LYS A 209 2.81 -16.73 -5.80
CA LYS A 209 3.52 -17.94 -5.33
C LYS A 209 4.44 -17.69 -4.15
N ALA A 210 4.91 -16.46 -3.97
CA ALA A 210 5.72 -16.04 -2.83
C ALA A 210 5.55 -14.54 -2.57
N VAL A 211 5.92 -14.08 -1.39
CA VAL A 211 5.87 -12.65 -1.01
C VAL A 211 7.24 -12.16 -0.56
N ALA A 212 7.65 -11.01 -1.08
CA ALA A 212 8.76 -10.22 -0.60
C ALA A 212 8.26 -9.15 0.37
N MET A 213 8.90 -9.00 1.52
CA MET A 213 8.59 -7.93 2.46
C MET A 213 9.84 -7.11 2.78
N PHE A 214 9.75 -5.80 2.58
CA PHE A 214 10.74 -4.84 3.09
C PHE A 214 10.17 -4.18 4.34
N GLY A 215 10.61 -4.68 5.50
CA GLY A 215 10.26 -4.17 6.82
C GLY A 215 11.25 -3.12 7.33
N GLU A 216 10.88 -2.48 8.42
CA GLU A 216 11.64 -1.45 9.12
C GLU A 216 11.48 -1.61 10.64
N ILE A 217 12.39 -1.05 11.43
CA ILE A 217 12.18 -0.90 12.88
C ILE A 217 10.94 -0.06 13.22
N GLY A 218 10.43 -0.21 14.44
CA GLY A 218 9.28 0.53 14.98
C GLY A 218 7.92 -0.01 14.55
N GLY A 219 6.94 0.04 15.45
CA GLY A 219 5.62 -0.59 15.27
C GLY A 219 5.66 -2.14 15.23
N PRO A 220 4.48 -2.80 15.27
CA PRO A 220 4.36 -4.25 15.40
C PRO A 220 4.23 -5.03 14.07
N TYR A 221 4.31 -4.35 12.92
CA TYR A 221 3.81 -4.86 11.64
C TYR A 221 4.52 -6.14 11.15
N GLU A 222 5.82 -6.28 11.41
CA GLU A 222 6.59 -7.48 11.09
C GLU A 222 6.28 -8.64 12.04
N GLU A 223 6.02 -8.36 13.32
CA GLU A 223 5.54 -9.37 14.26
C GLU A 223 4.12 -9.87 13.89
N GLU A 224 3.25 -8.98 13.41
CA GLU A 224 1.93 -9.35 12.88
C GLU A 224 2.04 -10.20 11.61
N ALA A 225 3.02 -9.95 10.75
CA ALA A 225 3.33 -10.83 9.62
C ALA A 225 3.80 -12.22 10.09
N ALA A 226 4.66 -12.29 11.11
CA ALA A 226 5.05 -13.55 11.72
C ALA A 226 3.83 -14.31 12.27
N GLU A 227 2.89 -13.60 12.90
CA GLU A 227 1.67 -14.20 13.43
C GLU A 227 0.74 -14.75 12.34
N ALA A 228 0.61 -14.05 11.20
CA ALA A 228 -0.12 -14.55 10.04
C ALA A 228 0.45 -15.89 9.53
N VAL A 229 1.77 -16.09 9.61
CA VAL A 229 2.42 -17.36 9.27
C VAL A 229 2.18 -18.42 10.35
N ARG A 230 2.35 -18.10 11.63
CA ARG A 230 2.11 -19.05 12.75
C ARG A 230 0.68 -19.59 12.77
N THR A 231 -0.28 -18.72 12.53
CA THR A 231 -1.72 -19.06 12.49
C THR A 231 -2.14 -19.71 11.18
N LYS A 232 -1.22 -19.88 10.22
CA LYS A 232 -1.47 -20.41 8.87
C LYS A 232 -2.47 -19.57 8.06
N ALA A 233 -2.64 -18.30 8.40
CA ALA A 233 -3.35 -17.34 7.57
C ALA A 233 -2.55 -17.01 6.29
N PHE A 234 -1.24 -17.26 6.29
CA PHE A 234 -0.36 -17.25 5.14
C PHE A 234 0.57 -18.47 5.18
N THR A 235 0.67 -19.21 4.08
CA THR A 235 1.46 -20.45 4.01
C THR A 235 2.48 -20.48 2.88
N LYS A 236 2.37 -19.56 1.92
CA LYS A 236 3.33 -19.41 0.83
C LYS A 236 4.69 -18.93 1.36
N PRO A 237 5.79 -19.11 0.61
CA PRO A 237 7.09 -18.57 0.98
C PRO A 237 7.05 -17.05 1.23
N LEU A 238 7.55 -16.63 2.38
CA LEU A 238 7.73 -15.23 2.78
C LEU A 238 9.23 -14.95 2.94
N VAL A 239 9.76 -13.97 2.21
CA VAL A 239 11.15 -13.50 2.33
C VAL A 239 11.15 -12.07 2.84
N VAL A 240 11.88 -11.81 3.93
CA VAL A 240 11.81 -10.54 4.66
C VAL A 240 13.20 -9.97 4.89
N TYR A 241 13.36 -8.68 4.60
CA TYR A 241 14.45 -7.88 5.12
C TYR A 241 13.91 -6.88 6.14
N VAL A 242 14.60 -6.68 7.27
CA VAL A 242 14.22 -5.69 8.30
C VAL A 242 15.30 -4.61 8.38
N ALA A 243 15.00 -3.41 7.89
CA ALA A 243 15.93 -2.28 7.93
C ALA A 243 16.03 -1.68 9.33
N GLY A 244 17.17 -1.04 9.63
CA GLY A 244 17.37 -0.27 10.87
C GLY A 244 17.96 -1.06 12.05
N ALA A 245 18.50 -2.26 11.83
CA ALA A 245 19.11 -3.09 12.88
C ALA A 245 20.29 -2.45 13.63
N TRP A 246 20.92 -1.44 13.04
CA TRP A 246 22.02 -0.67 13.65
C TRP A 246 21.54 0.53 14.49
N ALA A 247 20.25 0.90 14.41
CA ALA A 247 19.74 2.10 15.07
C ALA A 247 19.65 1.92 16.59
N PRO A 248 20.10 2.90 17.39
CA PRO A 248 19.97 2.87 18.85
C PRO A 248 18.51 3.01 19.30
N GLU A 249 18.21 2.51 20.51
CA GLU A 249 16.87 2.65 21.11
C GLU A 249 16.47 4.13 21.28
N GLY A 250 15.18 4.42 21.08
CA GLY A 250 14.64 5.79 21.15
C GLY A 250 14.98 6.69 19.95
N MET A 251 15.81 6.23 19.01
CA MET A 251 16.07 6.96 17.77
C MET A 251 14.94 6.75 16.77
N ARG A 252 14.42 7.85 16.23
CA ARG A 252 13.53 7.83 15.07
C ARG A 252 14.37 7.64 13.80
N PHE A 253 14.07 6.61 13.01
CA PHE A 253 14.80 6.29 11.78
C PHE A 253 13.90 6.42 10.54
N SER A 254 14.27 7.26 9.57
CA SER A 254 13.50 7.47 8.32
C SER A 254 12.11 8.10 8.50
N HIS A 255 11.12 7.35 8.99
CA HIS A 255 9.70 7.73 8.96
C HIS A 255 9.10 7.95 10.36
N ALA A 256 7.85 8.44 10.43
CA ALA A 256 7.14 8.60 11.71
C ALA A 256 6.79 7.25 12.36
N SER A 257 6.57 6.22 11.55
CA SER A 257 6.31 4.84 11.98
C SER A 257 7.50 4.12 12.64
N SER A 258 8.69 4.70 12.58
CA SER A 258 9.95 4.01 12.80
C SER A 258 10.59 4.45 14.13
N ILE A 259 9.80 4.31 15.19
CA ILE A 259 10.17 4.61 16.58
C ILE A 259 10.10 3.30 17.38
N ILE A 260 11.17 2.99 18.11
CA ILE A 260 11.24 1.83 19.01
C ILE A 260 10.67 2.25 20.37
N GLU A 261 9.60 1.59 20.84
CA GLU A 261 8.95 1.92 22.11
C GLU A 261 8.95 0.70 23.06
N ARG A 262 9.44 0.92 24.29
CA ARG A 262 9.27 0.03 25.46
C ARG A 262 9.51 -1.46 25.19
N GLY A 263 10.61 -1.80 24.50
CA GLY A 263 11.02 -3.19 24.26
C GLY A 263 10.23 -3.93 23.18
N LYS A 264 9.40 -3.24 22.38
CA LYS A 264 8.76 -3.80 21.17
C LYS A 264 9.18 -3.00 19.93
N GLY A 265 9.21 -3.67 18.79
CA GLY A 265 9.56 -3.04 17.52
C GLY A 265 11.07 -2.89 17.25
N SER A 266 11.95 -3.46 18.09
CA SER A 266 13.38 -3.55 17.79
C SER A 266 13.60 -4.48 16.60
N ALA A 267 14.63 -4.22 15.78
CA ALA A 267 14.92 -5.08 14.64
C ALA A 267 15.25 -6.52 15.09
N LYS A 268 15.93 -6.67 16.23
CA LYS A 268 16.29 -7.98 16.78
C LYS A 268 15.06 -8.80 17.14
N ASP A 269 14.09 -8.21 17.82
CA ASP A 269 12.86 -8.90 18.23
C ASP A 269 11.98 -9.26 17.03
N LYS A 270 11.90 -8.35 16.05
CA LYS A 270 11.21 -8.61 14.78
C LYS A 270 11.83 -9.79 14.02
N ILE A 271 13.16 -9.75 13.84
CA ILE A 271 13.90 -10.83 13.16
C ILE A 271 13.71 -12.14 13.90
N LYS A 272 13.79 -12.14 15.23
CA LYS A 272 13.56 -13.34 16.05
C LYS A 272 12.15 -13.88 15.84
N SER A 273 11.12 -13.05 15.97
CA SER A 273 9.71 -13.41 15.81
C SER A 273 9.44 -14.03 14.43
N LEU A 274 9.96 -13.41 13.36
CA LEU A 274 9.86 -13.91 11.99
C LEU A 274 10.56 -15.26 11.81
N LYS A 275 11.81 -15.40 12.28
CA LYS A 275 12.57 -16.66 12.18
C LYS A 275 11.88 -17.79 12.94
N GLU A 276 11.34 -17.53 14.13
CA GLU A 276 10.57 -18.49 14.92
C GLU A 276 9.27 -18.92 14.25
N ALA A 277 8.67 -18.04 13.43
CA ALA A 277 7.51 -18.38 12.60
C ALA A 277 7.86 -19.17 11.33
N GLY A 278 9.15 -19.43 11.05
CA GLY A 278 9.61 -20.14 9.86
C GLY A 278 9.77 -19.25 8.62
N VAL A 279 9.82 -17.92 8.79
CA VAL A 279 9.99 -16.96 7.70
C VAL A 279 11.45 -16.89 7.26
N HIS A 280 11.69 -16.72 5.95
CA HIS A 280 13.04 -16.52 5.41
C HIS A 280 13.49 -15.07 5.61
N VAL A 281 14.16 -14.80 6.73
CA VAL A 281 14.74 -13.48 6.99
C VAL A 281 16.13 -13.40 6.38
N VAL A 282 16.36 -12.40 5.52
CA VAL A 282 17.65 -12.11 4.89
C VAL A 282 18.38 -10.97 5.59
N ASP A 283 19.71 -10.98 5.55
CA ASP A 283 20.53 -9.99 6.26
C ASP A 283 20.78 -8.74 5.40
N ARG A 284 20.63 -8.86 4.07
CA ARG A 284 20.78 -7.75 3.13
C ARG A 284 19.63 -7.67 2.13
N PRO A 285 19.23 -6.46 1.69
CA PRO A 285 18.11 -6.31 0.79
C PRO A 285 18.35 -6.92 -0.61
N ASP A 286 19.60 -7.00 -1.07
CA ASP A 286 19.99 -7.64 -2.34
C ASP A 286 19.83 -9.17 -2.34
N GLU A 287 19.67 -9.79 -1.16
CA GLU A 287 19.44 -11.23 -1.01
C GLU A 287 17.96 -11.64 -1.20
N ILE A 288 17.03 -10.68 -1.21
CA ILE A 288 15.59 -10.94 -1.35
C ILE A 288 15.30 -11.70 -2.65
N ALA A 289 15.73 -11.15 -3.79
CA ALA A 289 15.40 -11.71 -5.10
C ALA A 289 16.05 -13.09 -5.36
N PRO A 290 17.35 -13.32 -5.08
CA PRO A 290 17.95 -14.65 -5.19
C PRO A 290 17.26 -15.69 -4.29
N THR A 291 16.88 -15.31 -3.06
CA THR A 291 16.20 -16.20 -2.12
C THR A 291 14.82 -16.60 -2.63
N LEU A 292 14.03 -15.64 -3.13
CA LEU A 292 12.73 -15.92 -3.74
C LEU A 292 12.87 -16.86 -4.93
N LYS A 293 13.82 -16.61 -5.83
CA LYS A 293 14.07 -17.45 -7.01
C LYS A 293 14.36 -18.90 -6.64
N ARG A 294 15.15 -19.12 -5.59
CA ARG A 294 15.43 -20.47 -5.08
C ARG A 294 14.18 -21.15 -4.53
N LEU A 295 13.32 -20.41 -3.82
CA LEU A 295 12.14 -20.97 -3.16
C LEU A 295 10.99 -21.30 -4.13
N ILE A 296 10.85 -20.56 -5.23
CA ILE A 296 9.80 -20.81 -6.23
C ILE A 296 10.18 -21.87 -7.27
N ASN A 297 11.46 -22.20 -7.41
CA ASN A 297 11.98 -23.20 -8.35
C ASN A 297 12.26 -24.56 -7.67
N ALA A 298 12.10 -24.65 -6.36
CA ALA A 298 12.23 -25.87 -5.56
C ALA A 298 10.90 -26.63 -5.51
#